data_AF-F1Z0P9-F1
#
_entry.id   AF-F1Z0P9-F1
#
_cell.length_a   1.000
_cell.length_b   1.000
_cell.length_c   1.000
_cell.angle_alpha   90.00
_cell.angle_beta   90.00
_cell.angle_gamma   90.00
#
_symmetry.space_group_name_H-M   'P 1'
#
loop_
_entity.id
_entity.type
_entity.pdbx_description
1 polymer ?
#
loop_
_entity_poly.entity_id
_entity_poly.type
_entity_poly.pdbx_seq_one_letter_code
_entity_poly.pdbx_strand_id
1 'polypeptide(L)' 'MNKELGVLQSKIDENYYVLWRSRIGFLVMTRNINKARRIKRKEAEQFPQFEFVPLSELEELK' A
#
# COMPACT_ATOMS: atom_id res chain seq x y z
N MET A 1 6.95 19.13 -5.36
CA MET A 1 5.92 18.05 -5.43
C MET A 1 6.63 16.72 -5.25
N ASN A 2 6.71 16.21 -4.03
CA ASN A 2 7.41 14.95 -3.76
C ASN A 2 6.61 13.79 -4.38
N LYS A 3 7.23 13.10 -5.33
CA LYS A 3 6.75 11.85 -5.94
C LYS A 3 6.96 10.69 -4.96
N GLU A 4 6.61 10.87 -3.70
CA GLU A 4 6.82 9.86 -2.68
C GLU A 4 5.93 8.65 -2.97
N LEU A 5 6.58 7.51 -3.22
CA LEU A 5 5.94 6.23 -3.38
C LEU A 5 5.90 5.53 -2.03
N GLY A 6 4.85 4.76 -1.84
CA GLY A 6 4.65 3.90 -0.69
C GLY A 6 3.74 2.74 -1.05
N VAL A 7 3.31 2.01 -0.02
CA VAL A 7 2.32 0.94 -0.12
C VAL A 7 1.13 1.29 0.76
N LEU A 8 -0.02 0.68 0.48
CA LEU A 8 -1.17 0.72 1.37
C LEU A 8 -1.10 -0.49 2.29
N GLN A 9 -1.00 -0.27 3.59
CA GLN A 9 -1.04 -1.29 4.63
C GLN A 9 -2.43 -1.33 5.28
N SER A 10 -2.89 -2.51 5.63
CA SER A 10 -4.15 -2.68 6.35
C SER A 10 -4.02 -2.18 7.78
N LYS A 11 -4.98 -1.36 8.22
CA LYS A 11 -5.09 -0.91 9.63
C LYS A 11 -5.59 -2.00 10.57
N ILE A 12 -6.15 -3.08 10.04
CA ILE A 12 -6.70 -4.19 10.83
C ILE A 12 -5.62 -5.24 11.11
N ASP A 13 -4.74 -5.48 10.13
CA ASP A 13 -3.63 -6.41 10.24
C ASP A 13 -2.45 -5.85 9.45
N GLU A 14 -1.48 -5.30 10.18
CA GLU A 14 -0.28 -4.67 9.65
C GLU A 14 0.57 -5.62 8.78
N ASN A 15 0.37 -6.93 8.87
CA ASN A 15 1.07 -7.89 8.01
C ASN A 15 0.56 -7.90 6.57
N TYR A 16 -0.51 -7.17 6.26
CA TYR A 16 -1.13 -7.17 4.93
C TYR A 16 -1.03 -5.82 4.24
N TYR A 17 -0.63 -5.89 2.97
CA TYR A 17 -0.54 -4.76 2.05
C TYR A 17 -1.48 -4.96 0.86
N VAL A 18 -1.93 -3.86 0.25
CA VAL A 18 -2.75 -3.92 -0.96
C VAL A 18 -1.90 -4.37 -2.14
N LEU A 19 -2.27 -5.50 -2.76
CA LEU A 19 -1.65 -6.03 -3.97
C LEU A 19 -2.22 -5.37 -5.23
N TRP A 20 -3.56 -5.30 -5.34
CA TRP A 20 -4.26 -4.64 -6.45
C TRP A 20 -5.76 -4.51 -6.16
N ARG A 21 -6.46 -3.74 -7.00
CA ARG A 21 -7.91 -3.56 -6.94
C ARG A 21 -8.55 -4.24 -8.16
N SER A 22 -9.48 -5.17 -7.91
CA SER A 22 -10.32 -5.78 -8.94
C SER A 22 -11.23 -4.74 -9.60
N ARG A 23 -11.65 -5.00 -10.85
CA ARG A 23 -12.67 -4.19 -11.55
C ARG A 23 -14.00 -4.11 -10.79
N ILE A 24 -14.30 -5.12 -9.98
CA ILE A 24 -15.53 -5.22 -9.18
C ILE A 24 -15.38 -4.50 -7.82
N GLY A 25 -14.20 -3.92 -7.53
CA GLY A 25 -13.97 -3.14 -6.32
C GLY A 25 -13.36 -3.92 -5.15
N PHE A 26 -13.20 -5.24 -5.25
CA PHE A 26 -12.48 -6.04 -4.26
C PHE A 26 -10.99 -5.68 -4.22
N LEU A 27 -10.46 -5.51 -3.02
CA LEU A 27 -9.03 -5.31 -2.79
C LEU A 27 -8.40 -6.65 -2.45
N VAL A 28 -7.40 -7.04 -3.23
CA VAL A 28 -6.59 -8.22 -2.94
C VAL A 28 -5.42 -7.77 -2.09
N MET A 29 -5.20 -8.45 -0.97
CA MET A 29 -4.10 -8.16 -0.05
C MET A 29 -3.01 -9.24 -0.14
N THR A 30 -1.79 -8.87 0.23
CA THR A 30 -0.61 -9.74 0.24
C THR A 30 0.20 -9.49 1.52
N ARG A 31 0.80 -10.55 2.07
CA ARG A 31 1.82 -10.40 3.13
C ARG A 31 3.21 -10.11 2.59
N ASN A 32 3.43 -10.37 1.29
CA ASN A 32 4.69 -10.09 0.64
C ASN A 32 4.70 -8.65 0.14
N ILE A 33 5.48 -7.81 0.80
CA ILE A 33 5.62 -6.38 0.51
C ILE A 33 6.23 -6.08 -0.86
N ASN A 34 7.12 -6.95 -1.35
CA ASN A 34 7.73 -6.82 -2.68
C ASN A 34 6.70 -6.94 -3.80
N LYS A 35 5.57 -7.61 -3.54
CA LYS A 35 4.46 -7.71 -4.48
C LYS A 35 3.45 -6.60 -4.30
N ALA A 36 3.45 -5.87 -3.18
CA ALA A 36 2.46 -4.85 -2.89
C ALA A 36 2.44 -3.75 -3.96
N ARG A 37 1.25 -3.19 -4.20
CA ARG A 37 1.06 -2.09 -5.14
C ARG A 37 1.76 -0.85 -4.62
N ARG A 38 2.74 -0.39 -5.38
CA ARG A 38 3.35 0.93 -5.17
C ARG A 38 2.36 2.01 -5.61
N ILE A 39 2.12 2.97 -4.73
CA ILE A 39 1.15 4.05 -4.94
C ILE A 39 1.77 5.38 -4.50
N LYS A 40 1.37 6.49 -5.12
CA LYS A 40 1.78 7.82 -4.64
C LYS A 40 0.95 8.22 -3.43
N ARG A 41 1.51 9.04 -2.54
CA ARG A 41 0.78 9.58 -1.37
C ARG A 41 -0.58 10.20 -1.73
N LYS A 42 -0.65 11.02 -2.79
CA LYS A 42 -1.91 11.62 -3.26
C LYS A 42 -2.97 10.60 -3.72
N GLU A 43 -2.54 9.48 -4.29
CA GLU A 43 -3.46 8.42 -4.72
C GLU A 43 -3.93 7.58 -3.53
N ALA A 44 -3.08 7.46 -2.49
CA ALA A 44 -3.42 6.79 -1.24
C ALA A 44 -4.53 7.49 -0.44
N GLU A 45 -4.67 8.82 -0.58
CA GLU A 45 -5.76 9.60 0.05
C GLU A 45 -7.16 9.11 -0.35
N GLN A 46 -7.31 8.44 -1.49
CA GLN A 46 -8.58 7.83 -1.93
C GLN A 46 -8.96 6.57 -1.14
N PHE A 47 -8.06 6.09 -0.29
CA PHE A 47 -8.16 4.83 0.45
C PHE A 47 -7.97 5.06 1.96
N PRO A 48 -8.82 5.87 2.64
CA PRO A 48 -8.65 6.27 4.04
C PRO A 48 -8.70 5.09 5.03
N GLN A 49 -9.25 3.95 4.61
CA GLN A 49 -9.29 2.72 5.39
C GLN A 49 -7.93 2.00 5.46
N PHE A 50 -6.94 2.43 4.68
CA PHE A 50 -5.56 1.93 4.73
C PHE A 50 -4.62 2.99 5.29
N GLU A 51 -3.46 2.52 5.72
CA GLU A 51 -2.33 3.36 6.09
C GLU A 51 -1.34 3.44 4.92
N PHE A 52 -0.84 4.66 4.65
CA PHE A 52 0.19 4.84 3.64
C PHE A 52 1.55 4.70 4.31
N VAL A 53 2.32 3.70 3.90
CA VAL A 53 3.68 3.49 4.38
C VAL A 53 4.68 3.86 3.28
N PRO A 54 5.52 4.90 3.47
CA PRO A 54 6.54 5.29 2.50
C PRO A 54 7.54 4.16 2.25
N LEU A 55 8.01 4.00 1.00
CA LEU A 55 9.02 2.97 0.70
C LEU A 55 10.32 3.14 1.49
N SER A 56 10.65 4.36 1.94
CA SER A 56 11.82 4.64 2.78
C SER A 56 11.75 4.03 4.17
N GLU A 57 10.54 3.76 4.68
CA GLU A 57 10.30 3.16 6.00
C GLU A 57 10.25 1.63 5.94
N LEU A 58 10.25 1.05 4.74
CA LEU A 58 10.17 -0.39 4.52
C LEU A 58 11.57 -0.99 4.46
N GLU A 59 12.10 -1.39 5.61
CA GLU A 59 13.43 -2.01 5.70
C GLU A 59 13.53 -3.33 4.91
N GLU A 60 12.41 -4.05 4.75
CA GLU A 60 12.31 -5.30 3.98
C GLU A 60 12.50 -5.15 2.45
N LEU A 61 12.58 -3.92 1.94
CA LEU A 61 12.85 -3.62 0.53
C LEU A 61 14.33 -3.28 0.24
N LYS A 62 15.19 -3.21 1.27
CA LYS A 62 16.64 -3.04 1.14
C LYS A 62 17.34 -4.39 0.97
#